data_AF-A0AAD4WUK5-F1
#
_entry.id   AF-A0AAD4WUK5-F1
#
_cell.length_a   1.000
_cell.length_b   1.000
_cell.length_c   1.000
_cell.angle_alpha   90.00
_cell.angle_beta   90.00
_cell.angle_gamma   90.00
#
_symmetry.space_group_name_H-M   'P 1'
#
loop_
_entity.id
_entity.type
_entity.pdbx_description
1 polymer ?
#
loop_
_entity_poly.entity_id
_entity_poly.type
_entity_poly.pdbx_seq_one_letter_code
_entity_poly.pdbx_strand_id
1 'polypeptide(L)'
;MEHPKDIETRRKEIDRLRLYIFLASFDNNFDQIRREILKMKPEPELEATYAHIKERVQGTMSEASVTSDATSLVAARSKQSRPHNHSADPTRNRPPMKCTKCGLDNHTIKGCYGIIGYPKGSFHKE
;
A
#
# COMPACT_ATOMS: atom_id res chain seq x y z
N MET A 1 5.08 -46.16 17.78
CA MET A 1 5.39 -45.41 16.54
C MET A 1 4.18 -44.54 16.26
N GLU A 2 4.31 -43.21 16.33
CA GLU A 2 3.21 -42.32 15.94
C GLU A 2 2.90 -42.55 14.46
N HIS A 3 1.62 -42.70 14.14
CA HIS A 3 1.17 -43.02 12.79
C HIS A 3 1.40 -41.79 11.89
N PRO A 4 1.74 -41.93 10.60
CA PRO A 4 2.02 -40.78 9.71
C PRO A 4 0.90 -39.72 9.67
N LYS A 5 -0.35 -40.16 9.86
CA LYS A 5 -1.53 -39.28 9.98
C LYS A 5 -1.52 -38.39 11.23
N ASP A 6 -0.90 -38.85 12.32
CA ASP A 6 -0.81 -38.10 13.58
C ASP A 6 0.19 -36.94 13.44
N ILE A 7 1.28 -37.17 12.72
CA ILE A 7 2.29 -36.15 12.41
C ILE A 7 1.69 -35.03 11.56
N GLU A 8 0.92 -35.38 10.53
CA GLU A 8 0.26 -34.39 9.67
C GLU A 8 -0.79 -33.57 10.43
N THR A 9 -1.57 -34.23 11.29
CA THR A 9 -2.58 -33.57 12.12
C THR A 9 -1.93 -32.57 13.08
N ARG A 10 -0.86 -32.97 13.76
CA ARG A 10 -0.11 -32.09 14.66
C ARG A 10 0.49 -30.89 13.93
N ARG A 11 0.96 -31.05 12.70
CA ARG A 11 1.45 -29.94 11.87
C ARG A 11 0.33 -28.93 11.58
N LYS A 12 -0.84 -29.41 11.14
CA LYS A 12 -2.01 -28.56 10.90
C LYS A 12 -2.44 -27.78 12.15
N GLU A 13 -2.43 -28.42 13.31
CA GLU A 13 -2.73 -27.75 14.59
C GLU A 13 -1.70 -26.68 14.95
N ILE A 14 -0.41 -26.98 14.78
CA ILE A 14 0.67 -26.00 15.01
C ILE A 14 0.55 -24.81 14.07
N ASP A 15 0.28 -25.05 12.79
CA ASP A 15 0.16 -23.97 11.80
C ASP A 15 -1.08 -23.11 12.06
N ARG A 16 -2.17 -23.71 12.52
CA ARG A 16 -3.35 -23.00 12.99
C ARG A 16 -3.06 -22.12 14.22
N LEU A 17 -2.31 -22.63 15.19
CA LEU A 17 -1.90 -21.84 16.36
C LEU A 17 -1.00 -20.67 15.96
N ARG A 18 -0.06 -20.89 15.05
CA ARG A 18 0.82 -19.83 14.51
C ARG A 18 0.01 -18.73 13.83
N LEU A 19 -0.99 -19.12 13.04
CA LEU A 19 -1.91 -18.17 12.40
C LEU A 19 -2.64 -17.31 13.43
N TYR A 20 -3.21 -17.89 14.48
CA TYR A 20 -3.91 -17.12 15.52
C TYR A 20 -2.98 -16.17 16.28
N ILE A 21 -1.77 -16.62 16.63
CA ILE A 21 -0.77 -15.76 17.30
C ILE A 21 -0.38 -14.59 16.39
N PHE A 22 -0.17 -14.86 15.10
CA PHE A 22 0.13 -13.83 14.10
C PHE A 22 -1.00 -12.82 13.93
N LEU A 23 -2.26 -13.26 13.89
CA LEU A 23 -3.41 -12.35 13.80
C LEU A 23 -3.62 -11.54 15.09
N ALA A 24 -3.30 -12.13 16.25
CA ALA A 24 -3.39 -11.48 17.55
C ALA A 24 -2.33 -10.39 17.77
N SER A 25 -1.17 -10.49 17.10
CA SER A 25 -0.10 -9.48 17.21
C SER A 25 -0.35 -8.23 16.37
N PHE A 26 -1.43 -8.17 15.58
CA PHE A 26 -1.77 -6.99 14.80
C PHE A 26 -2.41 -5.88 15.62
N ASP A 27 -2.08 -4.64 15.29
CA ASP A 27 -2.75 -3.45 15.85
C ASP A 27 -4.22 -3.38 15.44
N ASN A 28 -5.02 -2.63 16.21
CA ASN A 28 -6.47 -2.45 15.97
C ASN A 28 -6.80 -1.90 14.56
N ASN A 29 -5.84 -1.24 13.91
CA ASN A 29 -5.97 -0.76 12.52
C ASN A 29 -6.21 -1.91 11.52
N PHE A 30 -5.86 -3.15 11.87
CA PHE A 30 -6.05 -4.34 11.05
C PHE A 30 -7.26 -5.18 11.48
N ASP A 31 -8.10 -4.69 12.40
CA ASP A 31 -9.27 -5.42 12.92
C ASP A 31 -10.23 -5.85 11.81
N GLN A 32 -10.39 -5.03 10.77
CA GLN A 32 -11.23 -5.37 9.63
C GLN A 32 -10.69 -6.59 8.86
N ILE A 33 -9.39 -6.61 8.59
CA ILE A 33 -8.71 -7.71 7.90
C ILE A 33 -8.73 -8.97 8.79
N ARG A 34 -8.52 -8.82 10.11
CA ARG A 34 -8.65 -9.92 11.08
C ARG A 34 -10.05 -10.56 11.03
N ARG A 35 -11.12 -9.76 11.03
CA ARG A 35 -12.49 -10.26 10.94
C ARG A 35 -12.78 -10.95 9.61
N GLU A 36 -12.21 -10.45 8.51
CA GLU A 36 -12.36 -11.04 7.19
C GLU A 36 -11.72 -12.44 7.13
N ILE A 37 -10.47 -12.55 7.58
CA ILE A 37 -9.73 -13.82 7.66
C ILE A 37 -10.46 -14.84 8.56
N LEU A 38 -10.96 -14.40 9.72
CA LEU A 38 -11.71 -15.28 10.63
C LEU A 38 -13.05 -15.77 10.06
N LYS A 39 -13.60 -15.06 9.06
CA LYS A 39 -14.85 -15.44 8.38
C LYS A 39 -14.63 -16.29 7.13
N MET A 40 -13.40 -16.37 6.60
CA MET A 40 -13.09 -17.18 5.43
C MET A 40 -13.35 -18.67 5.69
N LYS A 41 -13.99 -19.33 4.72
CA LYS A 41 -14.20 -20.78 4.70
C LYS A 41 -13.82 -21.33 3.31
N PRO A 42 -13.05 -22.43 3.22
CA PRO A 42 -12.41 -23.17 4.32
C PRO A 42 -11.36 -22.33 5.06
N GLU A 43 -10.97 -22.77 6.26
CA GLU A 43 -10.02 -22.03 7.11
C GLU A 43 -8.71 -21.79 6.35
N PRO A 44 -8.28 -20.52 6.18
CA PRO A 44 -7.15 -20.21 5.33
C PRO A 44 -5.84 -20.70 5.96
N GLU A 45 -4.96 -21.23 5.13
CA GLU A 45 -3.60 -21.56 5.56
C GLU A 45 -2.81 -20.28 5.87
N LEU A 46 -1.70 -20.42 6.61
CA LEU A 46 -0.84 -19.30 6.99
C LEU A 46 -0.37 -18.49 5.77
N GLU A 47 0.04 -19.18 4.70
CA GLU A 47 0.52 -18.54 3.47
C GLU A 47 -0.58 -17.76 2.74
N ALA A 48 -1.77 -18.37 2.60
CA ALA A 48 -2.94 -17.72 2.00
C ALA A 48 -3.35 -16.48 2.80
N THR A 49 -3.32 -16.57 4.13
CA THR A 49 -3.61 -15.43 5.01
C THR A 49 -2.61 -14.31 4.82
N TYR A 50 -1.31 -14.62 4.75
CA TYR A 50 -0.26 -13.64 4.52
C TYR A 50 -0.43 -12.93 3.16
N ALA A 51 -0.72 -13.69 2.10
CA ALA A 51 -0.99 -13.12 0.78
C ALA A 51 -2.19 -12.16 0.80
N HIS A 52 -3.28 -12.56 1.45
CA HIS A 52 -4.49 -11.73 1.58
C HIS A 52 -4.22 -10.41 2.33
N ILE A 53 -3.44 -10.47 3.42
CA ILE A 53 -3.05 -9.27 4.17
C ILE A 53 -2.17 -8.37 3.32
N LYS A 54 -1.20 -8.93 2.61
CA LYS A 54 -0.29 -8.19 1.73
C LYS A 54 -1.06 -7.44 0.64
N GLU A 55 -2.02 -8.10 -0.01
CA GLU A 55 -2.91 -7.48 -0.99
C GLU A 55 -3.72 -6.35 -0.39
N ARG A 56 -4.30 -6.54 0.80
CA ARG A 56 -5.07 -5.48 1.47
C ARG A 56 -4.20 -4.29 1.87
N VAL A 57 -3.00 -4.51 2.40
CA VAL A 57 -2.09 -3.41 2.76
C VAL A 57 -1.62 -2.64 1.52
N GLN A 58 -1.23 -3.34 0.46
CA GLN A 58 -0.80 -2.70 -0.80
C GLN A 58 -1.98 -2.02 -1.53
N GLY A 59 -3.16 -2.63 -1.48
CA GLY A 59 -4.42 -2.11 -2.01
C GLY A 59 -4.91 -0.89 -1.25
N THR A 60 -4.76 -0.81 0.09
CA THR A 60 -5.16 0.38 0.86
C THR A 60 -4.36 1.65 0.52
N MET A 61 -3.18 1.54 -0.11
CA MET A 61 -2.48 2.69 -0.70
C MET A 61 -3.00 3.08 -2.10
N SER A 62 -3.83 2.25 -2.73
CA SER A 62 -4.30 2.40 -4.11
C SER A 62 -5.82 2.42 -4.29
N GLU A 63 -6.61 1.97 -3.30
CA GLU A 63 -8.05 1.73 -3.43
C GLU A 63 -8.85 2.43 -2.31
N ALA A 64 -9.21 3.68 -2.57
CA ALA A 64 -10.44 4.30 -2.06
C ALA A 64 -11.65 4.01 -2.99
N SER A 65 -11.60 2.91 -3.74
CA SER A 65 -12.68 2.36 -4.57
C SER A 65 -12.35 0.88 -4.65
N VAL A 66 -13.16 -0.08 -4.26
CA VAL A 66 -14.45 -0.37 -4.88
C VAL A 66 -15.29 -1.16 -3.85
N THR A 67 -16.50 -0.70 -3.59
CA THR A 67 -17.60 -1.55 -3.09
C THR A 67 -18.59 -1.78 -4.21
N SER A 68 -19.06 -3.02 -4.31
CA SER A 68 -20.33 -3.45 -4.93
C SER A 68 -20.38 -3.55 -6.46
N ASP A 69 -20.56 -4.80 -6.90
CA ASP A 69 -21.44 -5.26 -7.98
C ASP A 69 -21.46 -4.50 -9.31
N ALA A 70 -20.95 -5.15 -10.35
CA ALA A 70 -21.70 -5.40 -11.60
C ALA A 70 -20.77 -6.02 -12.64
N THR A 71 -21.15 -7.21 -13.11
CA THR A 71 -20.75 -7.77 -14.40
C THR A 71 -20.97 -6.72 -15.50
N SER A 72 -19.91 -6.13 -16.03
CA SER A 72 -19.95 -5.46 -17.33
C SER A 72 -18.58 -5.45 -17.99
N LEU A 73 -18.59 -5.98 -19.20
CA LEU A 73 -17.55 -5.98 -20.21
C LEU A 73 -16.98 -4.56 -20.40
N VAL A 74 -15.66 -4.37 -20.31
CA VAL A 74 -15.00 -3.19 -20.90
C VAL A 74 -13.65 -3.59 -21.48
N ALA A 75 -13.55 -3.39 -22.79
CA ALA A 75 -12.35 -3.46 -23.60
C ALA A 75 -11.22 -2.58 -23.05
N ALA A 76 -9.99 -3.02 -23.32
CA ALA A 76 -8.78 -2.23 -23.49
C ALA A 76 -8.71 -0.88 -22.73
N ARG A 77 -7.90 -0.82 -21.68
CA ARG A 77 -7.16 0.40 -21.35
C ARG A 77 -5.85 0.06 -20.66
N SER A 78 -4.83 0.01 -21.52
CA SER A 78 -3.51 0.59 -21.34
C SER A 78 -3.10 0.90 -19.90
N LYS A 79 -2.09 0.17 -19.44
CA LYS A 79 -1.18 0.59 -18.38
C LYS A 79 -0.69 2.01 -18.70
N GLN A 80 -1.25 3.01 -18.03
CA GLN A 80 -0.62 4.32 -17.93
C GLN A 80 -0.89 4.85 -16.53
N SER A 81 0.12 4.63 -15.69
CA SER A 81 0.61 5.59 -14.70
C SER A 81 -0.12 6.93 -14.76
N ARG A 82 -0.81 7.27 -13.66
CA ARG A 82 -1.29 8.61 -13.36
C ARG A 82 -0.15 9.60 -13.65
N PRO A 83 -0.25 10.50 -14.64
CA PRO A 83 0.63 11.64 -14.71
C PRO A 83 0.17 12.57 -13.59
N HIS A 84 1.05 12.79 -12.62
CA HIS A 84 0.93 13.98 -11.78
C HIS A 84 0.89 15.18 -12.72
N ASN A 85 -0.14 16.01 -12.59
CA ASN A 85 -0.41 17.18 -13.40
C ASN A 85 0.77 18.16 -13.35
N HIS A 86 1.69 18.01 -14.29
CA HIS A 86 2.45 19.10 -14.89
C HIS A 86 2.48 18.82 -16.38
N SER A 87 1.37 19.13 -17.06
CA SER A 87 1.42 19.34 -18.51
C SER A 87 2.37 20.49 -18.76
N ALA A 88 3.64 20.15 -18.97
CA ALA A 88 4.57 20.94 -19.74
C ALA A 88 4.00 21.03 -21.15
N ASP A 89 3.13 22.02 -21.33
CA ASP A 89 2.81 22.54 -22.65
C ASP A 89 4.14 22.98 -23.31
N PRO A 90 4.57 22.35 -24.41
CA PRO A 90 5.85 22.69 -25.04
C PRO A 90 5.85 24.08 -25.70
N THR A 91 4.72 24.80 -25.67
CA THR A 91 4.55 26.06 -26.41
C THR A 91 4.67 27.33 -25.56
N ARG A 92 4.87 27.22 -24.24
CA ARG A 92 5.09 28.40 -23.39
C ARG A 92 6.56 28.59 -23.08
N ASN A 93 7.16 29.52 -23.82
CA ASN A 93 8.41 30.22 -23.53
C ASN A 93 8.30 31.03 -22.21
N ARG A 94 7.92 30.38 -21.10
CA ARG A 94 7.80 30.99 -19.78
C ARG A 94 9.13 30.81 -19.07
N PRO A 95 9.78 31.90 -18.61
CA PRO A 95 11.04 31.79 -17.90
C PRO A 95 10.89 30.87 -16.68
N PRO A 96 11.90 30.04 -16.37
CA PRO A 96 11.84 29.14 -15.23
C PRO A 96 11.54 29.95 -13.96
N MET A 97 10.47 29.58 -13.27
CA MET A 97 10.07 30.25 -12.03
C MET A 97 11.11 29.92 -10.96
N LYS A 98 12.07 30.83 -10.75
CA LYS A 98 13.12 30.71 -9.75
C LYS A 98 12.63 31.21 -8.40
N CYS A 99 12.96 30.48 -7.34
CA CYS A 99 12.69 30.93 -5.99
C CYS A 99 13.62 32.09 -5.60
N THR A 100 13.05 33.21 -5.17
CA THR A 100 13.81 34.40 -4.73
C THR A 100 14.67 34.15 -3.50
N LYS A 101 14.41 33.09 -2.71
CA LYS A 101 15.11 32.82 -1.44
C LYS A 101 16.22 31.78 -1.52
N CYS A 102 16.05 30.71 -2.28
CA CYS A 102 17.07 29.66 -2.42
C CYS A 102 17.65 29.57 -3.83
N GLY A 103 17.16 30.35 -4.80
CA GLY A 103 17.69 30.37 -6.17
C GLY A 103 17.36 29.14 -7.03
N LEU A 104 16.71 28.12 -6.46
CA LEU A 104 16.31 26.91 -7.17
C LEU A 104 15.06 27.16 -8.03
N ASP A 105 14.96 26.40 -9.11
CA ASP A 105 13.84 26.48 -10.05
C ASP A 105 12.60 25.71 -9.53
N ASN A 106 11.47 25.92 -10.22
CA ASN A 106 10.21 25.18 -10.05
C ASN A 106 9.44 25.40 -8.74
N HIS A 107 9.78 26.42 -7.95
CA HIS A 107 8.94 26.83 -6.82
C HIS A 107 9.01 28.33 -6.54
N THR A 108 7.95 28.83 -5.89
CA THR A 108 7.89 30.22 -5.39
C THR A 108 8.32 30.29 -3.93
N ILE A 109 8.52 31.51 -3.42
CA ILE A 109 8.90 31.75 -2.02
C ILE A 109 8.01 31.02 -1.00
N LYS A 110 6.71 30.86 -1.30
CA LYS A 110 5.75 30.16 -0.44
C LYS A 110 6.02 28.66 -0.31
N GLY A 111 6.70 28.05 -1.28
CA GLY A 111 7.06 26.62 -1.31
C GLY A 111 8.54 26.36 -0.99
N CYS A 112 9.27 27.37 -0.50
CA CYS A 112 10.70 27.24 -0.26
C CYS A 112 10.96 26.45 1.02
N TYR A 113 11.60 25.29 0.91
CA TYR A 113 12.01 24.49 2.07
C TYR A 113 13.00 25.20 3.00
N GLY A 114 13.77 26.16 2.48
CA GLY A 114 14.60 27.05 3.32
C GLY A 114 13.78 27.99 4.22
N ILE A 115 12.49 28.22 3.93
CA ILE A 115 11.57 29.02 4.75
C ILE A 115 10.63 28.13 5.57
N ILE A 116 10.07 27.10 4.94
CA ILE A 116 9.12 26.17 5.59
C ILE A 116 9.83 25.26 6.61
N GLY A 117 11.10 24.98 6.37
CA GLY A 117 11.86 23.97 7.10
C GLY A 117 11.82 22.61 6.39
N TYR A 118 12.86 21.83 6.62
CA TYR A 118 13.03 20.50 6.06
C TYR A 118 12.44 19.45 7.01
N PRO A 119 11.72 18.44 6.50
CA PRO A 119 11.26 17.31 7.31
C PRO A 119 12.45 16.57 7.95
N LYS A 120 12.27 16.08 9.18
CA LYS A 120 13.28 15.26 9.87
C LYS A 120 13.57 14.00 9.03
N GLY A 121 14.84 13.83 8.62
CA GLY A 121 15.30 12.72 7.78
C GLY A 121 15.54 13.07 6.30
N SER A 122 15.34 14.32 5.88
CA SER A 122 15.74 14.75 4.55
C SER A 122 17.22 15.16 4.51
N PHE A 123 17.98 14.57 3.58
CA PHE A 123 19.35 14.94 3.29
C PHE A 123 19.35 16.13 2.35
N HIS A 124 19.64 17.33 2.87
CA HIS A 124 19.93 18.48 2.03
C HIS A 124 21.41 18.41 1.62
N LYS A 125 21.67 18.38 0.32
CA LYS A 125 23.02 18.50 -0.22
C LYS A 125 23.24 19.99 -0.53
N GLU A 126 24.12 20.61 0.24
CA GLU A 126 24.59 21.99 0.03
C GLU A 126 25.24 22.16 -1.36
#